data_AF-A0A318BDS3-F1
#
_entry.id   AF-A0A318BDS3-F1
#
_cell.length_a   1.000
_cell.length_b   1.000
_cell.length_c   1.000
_cell.angle_alpha   90.00
_cell.angle_beta   90.00
_cell.angle_gamma   90.00
#
_symmetry.space_group_name_H-M   'P 1'
#
loop_
_entity.id
_entity.type
_entity.pdbx_description
1 polymer ?
#
loop_
_entity_poly.entity_id
_entity_poly.type
_entity_poly.pdbx_seq_one_letter_code
_entity_poly.pdbx_strand_id
1 'polypeptide(L)'
;MKLHQGWSANLAEMTILQFENEDPKPLVLTIEPRGDKHEIPHLAIAGVRFTPRDGLETRHYCSVSEYGLSLWCDVDYEIDIVHPTAYQRLMWDVCARGGWCGSIVNGHPLRVLDLLPSSGAITAQAFAELVLQADGCATDWPPAARHLRQIEARFVEHLGSASVDVRTLTYNLARPFEREATTENPAP
;
A
#
# COMPACT_ATOMS: atom_id res chain seq x y z
N MET A 1 -11.49 -0.26 -5.40
CA MET A 1 -10.51 -0.39 -6.51
C MET A 1 -10.47 0.92 -7.26
N LYS A 2 -9.29 1.53 -7.35
CA LYS A 2 -9.07 2.79 -8.06
C LYS A 2 -8.12 2.56 -9.23
N LEU A 3 -8.50 3.06 -10.39
CA LEU A 3 -7.64 3.12 -11.57
C LEU A 3 -7.08 4.54 -11.67
N HIS A 4 -5.76 4.66 -11.65
CA HIS A 4 -5.08 5.92 -11.91
C HIS A 4 -4.41 5.84 -13.28
N GLN A 5 -4.87 6.68 -14.23
CA GLN A 5 -4.16 6.91 -15.48
C GLN A 5 -3.20 8.08 -15.29
N GLY A 6 -1.89 7.83 -15.37
CA GLY A 6 -0.89 8.89 -15.47
C GLY A 6 -0.97 9.54 -16.85
N TRP A 7 -1.02 10.88 -16.91
CA TRP A 7 -1.03 11.65 -18.15
C TRP A 7 0.42 12.01 -18.52
N SER A 8 0.79 11.87 -19.80
CA SER A 8 2.07 12.37 -20.34
C SER A 8 1.84 13.11 -21.65
N ALA A 9 2.66 14.11 -21.91
CA ALA A 9 2.51 15.08 -22.98
C ALA A 9 3.79 15.13 -23.84
N ASN A 10 3.89 14.22 -24.81
CA ASN A 10 4.52 14.30 -26.15
C ASN A 10 5.37 13.07 -26.52
N LEU A 11 4.89 12.33 -27.54
CA LEU A 11 5.62 11.72 -28.67
C LEU A 11 6.92 10.93 -28.38
N ALA A 12 6.87 9.95 -27.49
CA ALA A 12 7.57 8.63 -27.52
C ALA A 12 7.30 7.87 -26.20
N GLU A 13 6.13 8.09 -25.58
CA GLU A 13 5.99 7.99 -24.13
C GLU A 13 5.52 6.60 -23.67
N MET A 14 6.37 5.97 -22.85
CA MET A 14 6.07 4.74 -22.13
C MET A 14 4.85 4.97 -21.22
N THR A 15 3.72 4.38 -21.58
CA THR A 15 2.51 4.42 -20.75
C THR A 15 2.65 3.42 -19.61
N ILE A 16 2.49 3.88 -18.36
CA ILE A 16 2.38 3.02 -17.18
C ILE A 16 0.93 3.07 -16.68
N LEU A 17 0.26 1.92 -16.65
CA LEU A 17 -1.03 1.76 -15.99
C LEU A 17 -0.82 1.29 -14.55
N GLN A 18 -1.46 1.95 -13.59
CA GLN A 18 -1.36 1.59 -12.18
C GLN A 18 -2.69 1.11 -11.61
N PHE A 19 -2.62 0.02 -10.84
CA PHE A 19 -3.75 -0.63 -10.19
C PHE A 19 -3.47 -0.79 -8.71
N GLU A 20 -4.32 -0.19 -7.86
CA GLU A 20 -4.24 -0.34 -6.42
C GLU A 20 -5.29 -1.36 -5.95
N ASN A 21 -4.84 -2.43 -5.28
CA ASN A 21 -5.75 -3.43 -4.71
C ASN A 21 -6.23 -2.99 -3.32
N GLU A 22 -7.42 -2.39 -3.27
CA GLU A 22 -8.11 -2.06 -2.02
C GLU A 22 -8.96 -3.23 -1.49
N ASP A 23 -9.13 -4.32 -2.25
CA ASP A 23 -9.93 -5.49 -1.84
C ASP A 23 -9.17 -6.34 -0.82
N PRO A 24 -9.81 -6.82 0.27
CA PRO A 24 -9.18 -7.69 1.25
C PRO A 24 -8.66 -9.02 0.69
N LYS A 25 -9.10 -9.42 -0.51
CA LYS A 25 -8.61 -10.61 -1.22
C LYS A 25 -7.56 -10.22 -2.27
N PRO A 26 -6.63 -11.13 -2.60
CA PRO A 26 -5.77 -10.95 -3.76
C PRO A 26 -6.60 -10.82 -5.04
N LEU A 27 -6.23 -9.86 -5.89
CA LEU A 27 -6.78 -9.71 -7.23
C LEU A 27 -5.88 -10.43 -8.23
N VAL A 28 -6.46 -10.98 -9.31
CA VAL A 28 -5.69 -11.55 -10.40
C VAL A 28 -5.66 -10.58 -11.58
N LEU A 29 -4.48 -10.09 -11.92
CA LEU A 29 -4.20 -9.39 -13.17
C LEU A 29 -3.91 -10.42 -14.25
N THR A 30 -4.70 -10.42 -15.32
CA THR A 30 -4.50 -11.27 -16.51
C THR A 30 -4.11 -10.39 -17.69
N ILE A 31 -2.98 -10.71 -18.34
CA ILE A 31 -2.51 -10.03 -19.56
C ILE A 31 -2.92 -10.85 -20.78
N GLU A 32 -3.84 -10.31 -21.56
CA GLU A 32 -4.36 -10.93 -22.78
C GLU A 32 -3.64 -10.37 -24.02
N PRO A 33 -3.47 -11.14 -25.11
CA PRO A 33 -3.96 -12.51 -25.31
C PRO A 33 -3.01 -13.60 -24.78
N ARG A 34 -1.88 -13.23 -24.16
CA ARG A 34 -0.86 -14.20 -23.70
C ARG A 34 -1.39 -15.10 -22.57
N GLY A 35 -2.35 -14.61 -21.80
CA GLY A 35 -2.95 -15.30 -20.66
C GLY A 35 -2.07 -15.29 -19.41
N ASP A 36 -1.08 -14.39 -19.35
CA ASP A 36 -0.16 -14.28 -18.21
C ASP A 36 -0.92 -13.79 -16.98
N LYS A 37 -0.71 -14.41 -15.82
CA LYS A 37 -1.47 -14.14 -14.60
C LYS A 37 -0.56 -13.72 -13.46
N HIS A 38 -0.93 -12.63 -12.80
CA HIS A 38 -0.19 -12.03 -11.70
C HIS A 38 -1.14 -11.79 -10.53
N GLU A 39 -0.79 -12.32 -9.37
CA GLU A 39 -1.52 -12.04 -8.14
C GLU A 39 -1.09 -10.68 -7.58
N ILE A 40 -2.07 -9.83 -7.28
CA ILE A 40 -1.89 -8.53 -6.66
C ILE A 40 -2.44 -8.62 -5.23
N PRO A 41 -1.59 -8.75 -4.20
CA PRO A 41 -2.04 -8.85 -2.82
C PRO A 41 -2.85 -7.62 -2.36
N HIS A 42 -3.63 -7.79 -1.30
CA HIS A 42 -4.32 -6.67 -0.65
C HIS A 42 -3.32 -5.55 -0.29
N LEU A 43 -3.68 -4.30 -0.61
CA LEU A 43 -2.88 -3.07 -0.48
C LEU A 43 -1.62 -2.98 -1.37
N ALA A 44 -1.40 -3.93 -2.27
CA ALA A 44 -0.34 -3.82 -3.25
C ALA A 44 -0.73 -2.89 -4.41
N ILE A 45 0.29 -2.31 -5.04
CA ILE A 45 0.15 -1.49 -6.24
C ILE A 45 0.86 -2.23 -7.37
N ALA A 46 0.11 -2.58 -8.42
CA ALA A 46 0.69 -3.13 -9.64
C ALA A 46 0.84 -2.03 -10.69
N GLY A 47 2.00 -1.95 -11.31
CA GLY A 47 2.24 -1.14 -12.50
C GLY A 47 2.44 -2.05 -13.70
N VAL A 48 1.82 -1.73 -14.83
CA VAL A 48 2.08 -2.36 -16.12
C VAL A 48 2.60 -1.29 -17.06
N ARG A 49 3.82 -1.50 -17.55
CA ARG A 49 4.50 -0.62 -18.50
C ARG A 49 4.50 -1.27 -19.87
N PHE A 50 4.14 -0.52 -20.91
CA PHE A 50 4.14 -1.01 -22.28
C PHE A 50 5.26 -0.39 -23.10
N THR A 51 5.81 -1.17 -24.02
CA THR A 51 6.78 -0.72 -25.01
C THR A 51 6.14 -0.79 -26.40
N PRO A 52 5.71 0.35 -26.96
CA PRO A 52 5.17 0.40 -28.32
C PRO A 52 6.19 -0.12 -29.32
N ARG A 53 5.73 -0.83 -30.36
CA ARG A 53 6.56 -1.16 -31.52
C ARG A 53 6.54 0.00 -32.51
N ASP A 54 7.68 0.32 -33.11
CA ASP A 54 7.82 1.43 -34.06
C ASP A 54 6.72 1.42 -35.12
N GLY A 55 5.99 2.54 -35.23
CA GLY A 55 4.96 2.74 -36.25
C GLY A 55 3.61 2.06 -36.01
N LEU A 56 3.39 1.42 -34.84
CA LEU A 56 2.10 0.83 -34.49
C LEU A 56 1.40 1.60 -33.37
N GLU A 57 0.10 1.89 -33.56
CA GLU A 57 -0.75 2.39 -32.47
C GLU A 57 -0.87 1.32 -31.39
N THR A 58 -0.50 1.65 -30.15
CA THR A 58 -0.71 0.76 -29.01
C THR A 58 -2.18 0.74 -28.64
N ARG A 59 -2.85 -0.40 -28.84
CA ARG A 59 -4.22 -0.61 -28.37
C ARG A 59 -4.18 -1.38 -27.06
N HIS A 60 -4.67 -0.75 -26.00
CA HIS A 60 -4.88 -1.43 -24.74
C HIS A 60 -6.32 -1.22 -24.29
N TYR A 61 -6.89 -2.25 -23.67
CA TYR A 61 -8.17 -2.18 -23.00
C TYR A 61 -8.03 -2.86 -21.64
N CYS A 62 -8.61 -2.23 -20.64
CA CYS A 62 -8.68 -2.77 -19.29
C CYS A 62 -10.16 -3.06 -18.97
N SER A 63 -10.45 -4.28 -18.55
CA SER A 63 -11.67 -4.58 -17.80
C SER A 63 -11.38 -4.85 -16.35
N VAL A 64 -12.35 -4.43 -15.54
CA VAL A 64 -12.36 -4.64 -14.11
C VAL A 64 -13.54 -5.53 -13.79
N SER A 65 -13.29 -6.60 -13.05
CA SER A 65 -14.31 -7.44 -12.44
C SER A 65 -14.17 -7.39 -10.92
N GLU A 66 -15.10 -8.04 -10.21
CA GLU A 66 -15.05 -8.17 -8.76
C GLU A 66 -13.78 -8.89 -8.26
N TYR A 67 -13.22 -9.81 -9.06
CA TYR A 67 -12.14 -10.71 -8.62
C TYR A 67 -10.86 -10.60 -9.44
N GLY A 68 -10.81 -9.69 -10.40
CA GLY A 68 -9.67 -9.62 -11.30
C GLY A 68 -9.71 -8.48 -12.28
N LEU A 69 -8.53 -8.21 -12.82
CA LEU A 69 -8.28 -7.23 -13.85
C LEU A 69 -7.82 -7.96 -15.10
N SER A 70 -8.45 -7.66 -16.24
CA SER A 70 -8.01 -8.18 -17.52
C SER A 70 -7.53 -7.03 -18.38
N LEU A 71 -6.25 -7.08 -18.74
CA LEU A 71 -5.59 -6.08 -19.54
C LEU A 71 -5.20 -6.72 -20.87
N TRP A 72 -5.82 -6.26 -21.95
CA TRP A 72 -5.45 -6.68 -23.29
C TRP A 72 -4.34 -5.79 -23.83
N CYS A 73 -3.26 -6.39 -24.34
CA CYS A 73 -2.14 -5.72 -24.97
C CYS A 73 -1.44 -6.64 -25.97
N ASP A 74 -1.16 -6.15 -27.17
CA ASP A 74 -0.44 -6.87 -28.24
C ASP A 74 1.04 -6.47 -28.37
N VAL A 75 1.54 -5.61 -27.49
CA VAL A 75 2.94 -5.19 -27.43
C VAL A 75 3.68 -5.85 -26.28
N ASP A 76 4.98 -5.60 -26.19
CA ASP A 76 5.79 -6.06 -25.08
C ASP A 76 5.53 -5.22 -23.83
N TYR A 77 5.60 -5.86 -22.67
CA TYR A 77 5.21 -5.25 -21.40
C TYR A 77 6.10 -5.72 -20.26
N GLU A 78 6.16 -4.90 -19.22
CA GLU A 78 6.78 -5.19 -17.94
C GLU A 78 5.77 -4.98 -16.81
N ILE A 79 5.93 -5.74 -15.72
CA ILE A 79 5.08 -5.63 -14.53
C ILE A 79 5.97 -5.43 -13.32
N ASP A 80 5.65 -4.43 -12.51
CA ASP A 80 6.22 -4.23 -11.18
C ASP A 80 5.11 -4.20 -10.13
N ILE A 81 5.28 -4.96 -9.04
CA ILE A 81 4.31 -5.05 -7.95
C ILE A 81 4.97 -4.53 -6.68
N VAL A 82 4.49 -3.39 -6.23
CA VAL A 82 4.88 -2.80 -4.95
C VAL A 82 4.03 -3.41 -3.84
N HIS A 83 4.65 -4.27 -3.04
CA HIS A 83 3.99 -4.88 -1.89
C HIS A 83 3.89 -3.93 -0.69
N PRO A 84 2.80 -4.02 0.10
CA PRO A 84 2.65 -3.25 1.32
C PRO A 84 3.62 -3.77 2.40
N THR A 85 4.03 -2.87 3.29
CA THR A 85 4.78 -3.25 4.50
C THR A 85 3.88 -3.98 5.50
N ALA A 86 4.50 -4.66 6.47
CA ALA A 86 3.78 -5.20 7.63
C ALA A 86 3.01 -4.10 8.37
N TYR A 87 3.58 -2.91 8.48
CA TYR A 87 2.94 -1.77 9.12
C TYR A 87 1.72 -1.25 8.34
N GLN A 88 1.77 -1.21 7.00
CA GLN A 88 0.60 -0.87 6.19
C GLN A 88 -0.57 -1.84 6.41
N ARG A 89 -0.28 -3.15 6.50
CA ARG A 89 -1.29 -4.17 6.81
C ARG A 89 -1.83 -4.04 8.23
N LEU A 90 -0.96 -3.78 9.21
CA LEU A 90 -1.38 -3.48 10.58
C LEU A 90 -2.33 -2.28 10.62
N MET A 91 -1.95 -1.17 9.98
CA MET A 91 -2.76 0.04 9.98
C MET A 91 -4.10 -0.16 9.25
N TRP A 92 -4.18 -1.02 8.24
CA TRP A 92 -5.47 -1.38 7.66
C TRP A 92 -6.38 -2.11 8.66
N ASP A 93 -5.87 -3.12 9.37
CA ASP A 93 -6.65 -3.83 10.37
C ASP A 93 -7.06 -2.93 11.55
N VAL A 94 -6.18 -2.00 11.97
CA VAL A 94 -6.42 -1.09 13.09
C VAL A 94 -7.35 0.07 12.71
N CYS A 95 -7.10 0.76 11.61
CA CYS A 95 -7.89 1.90 11.16
C CYS A 95 -9.12 1.48 10.34
N ALA A 96 -8.93 0.84 9.18
CA ALA A 96 -10.05 0.59 8.27
C ALA A 96 -11.05 -0.44 8.82
N ARG A 97 -10.57 -1.48 9.52
CA ARG A 97 -11.45 -2.49 10.14
C ARG A 97 -11.77 -2.21 11.60
N GLY A 98 -10.80 -1.68 12.35
CA GLY A 98 -10.93 -1.42 13.78
C GLY A 98 -11.53 -0.05 14.13
N GLY A 99 -11.56 0.89 13.19
CA GLY A 99 -12.08 2.26 13.39
C GLY A 99 -11.08 3.23 14.01
N TRP A 100 -9.85 2.80 14.31
CA TRP A 100 -8.84 3.62 15.00
C TRP A 100 -7.93 4.34 14.01
N CYS A 101 -8.50 5.32 13.31
CA CYS A 101 -7.80 6.06 12.25
C CYS A 101 -7.07 7.31 12.74
N GLY A 102 -7.27 7.68 14.01
CA GLY A 102 -6.87 8.96 14.54
C GLY A 102 -8.02 9.96 14.49
N SER A 103 -7.87 11.05 15.24
CA SER A 103 -8.92 12.03 15.46
C SER A 103 -8.36 13.46 15.39
N ILE A 104 -9.25 14.44 15.53
CA ILE A 104 -8.85 15.83 15.75
C ILE A 104 -8.66 16.03 17.26
N VAL A 105 -7.41 16.14 17.69
CA VAL A 105 -7.05 16.39 19.10
C VAL A 105 -6.50 17.79 19.21
N ASN A 106 -7.06 18.61 20.11
CA ASN A 106 -6.69 20.02 20.30
C ASN A 106 -6.71 20.85 19.00
N GLY A 107 -7.66 20.57 18.09
CA GLY A 107 -7.82 21.31 16.83
C GLY A 107 -6.87 20.87 15.70
N HIS A 108 -6.05 19.83 15.90
CA HIS A 108 -5.14 19.31 14.90
C HIS A 108 -5.41 17.83 14.57
N PRO A 109 -5.26 17.40 13.31
CA PRO A 109 -5.23 15.98 12.98
C PRO A 109 -4.08 15.29 13.69
N LEU A 110 -4.37 14.22 14.44
CA LEU A 110 -3.38 13.43 15.15
C LEU A 110 -3.44 11.98 14.66
N ARG A 111 -2.32 11.47 14.15
CA ARG A 111 -2.18 10.07 13.73
C ARG A 111 -1.20 9.36 14.65
N VAL A 112 -1.30 8.02 14.72
CA VAL A 112 -0.35 7.21 15.51
C VAL A 112 1.11 7.46 15.13
N LEU A 113 1.40 7.66 13.84
CA LEU A 113 2.75 7.97 13.34
C LEU A 113 3.33 9.25 13.97
N ASP A 114 2.48 10.23 14.25
CA ASP A 114 2.92 11.52 14.80
C ASP A 114 3.29 11.41 16.30
N LEU A 115 2.93 10.28 16.93
CA LEU A 115 3.20 9.97 18.33
C LEU A 115 4.33 8.95 18.52
N LEU A 116 4.82 8.32 17.45
CA LEU A 116 5.89 7.34 17.55
C LEU A 116 7.21 8.01 17.97
N PRO A 117 8.04 7.34 18.80
CA PRO A 117 9.37 7.84 19.10
C PRO A 117 10.24 7.84 17.84
N SER A 118 11.20 8.76 17.74
CA SER A 118 12.05 8.89 16.55
C SER A 118 13.02 7.71 16.35
N SER A 119 13.27 6.92 17.39
CA SER A 119 14.14 5.74 17.36
C SER A 119 13.87 4.82 18.55
N GLY A 120 14.47 3.62 18.51
CA GLY A 120 14.38 2.64 19.58
C GLY A 120 13.31 1.59 19.31
N ALA A 121 12.97 0.83 20.34
CA ALA A 121 11.96 -0.21 20.27
C ALA A 121 10.60 0.31 20.73
N ILE A 122 9.53 -0.18 20.11
CA ILE A 122 8.16 0.01 20.55
C ILE A 122 7.52 -1.35 20.82
N THR A 123 6.79 -1.46 21.93
CA THR A 123 6.05 -2.68 22.28
C THR A 123 4.64 -2.62 21.72
N ALA A 124 4.00 -3.78 21.58
CA ALA A 124 2.60 -3.89 21.17
C ALA A 124 1.68 -3.07 22.10
N GLN A 125 1.93 -3.13 23.41
CA GLN A 125 1.16 -2.37 24.40
C GLN A 125 1.34 -0.86 24.20
N ALA A 126 2.58 -0.38 24.11
CA ALA A 126 2.85 1.04 23.90
C ALA A 126 2.23 1.52 22.58
N PHE A 127 2.35 0.74 21.51
CA PHE A 127 1.68 1.05 20.24
C PHE A 127 0.16 1.17 20.39
N ALA A 128 -0.49 0.24 21.11
CA ALA A 128 -1.93 0.27 21.33
C ALA A 128 -2.39 1.50 22.13
N GLU A 129 -1.60 1.91 23.13
CA GLU A 129 -1.83 3.15 23.89
C GLU A 129 -1.73 4.39 22.98
N LEU A 130 -0.72 4.45 22.11
CA LEU A 130 -0.57 5.54 21.13
C LEU A 130 -1.72 5.57 20.12
N VAL A 131 -2.25 4.42 19.70
CA VAL A 131 -3.43 4.34 18.83
C VAL A 131 -4.65 4.96 19.50
N LEU A 132 -4.95 4.59 20.76
CA LEU A 132 -6.07 5.19 21.49
C LEU A 132 -5.86 6.69 21.72
N GLN A 133 -4.63 7.11 22.03
CA GLN A 133 -4.29 8.51 22.19
C GLN A 133 -4.50 9.30 20.89
N ALA A 134 -4.08 8.75 19.74
CA ALA A 134 -4.30 9.36 18.44
C ALA A 134 -5.79 9.53 18.12
N ASP A 135 -6.63 8.61 18.61
CA ASP A 135 -8.09 8.66 18.45
C ASP A 135 -8.79 9.57 19.46
N GLY A 136 -8.04 10.22 20.36
CA GLY A 136 -8.60 11.11 21.39
C GLY A 136 -9.30 10.38 22.53
N CYS A 137 -9.12 9.06 22.65
CA CYS A 137 -9.66 8.26 23.74
C CYS A 137 -8.73 8.28 24.95
N ALA A 138 -9.31 8.39 26.15
CA ALA A 138 -8.56 8.12 27.38
C ALA A 138 -8.13 6.64 27.41
N THR A 139 -7.08 6.28 28.12
CA THR A 139 -6.64 4.87 28.24
C THR A 139 -7.29 4.15 29.43
N ASP A 140 -7.94 4.88 30.33
CA ASP A 140 -8.54 4.40 31.58
C ASP A 140 -10.07 4.23 31.52
N TRP A 141 -10.71 4.54 30.38
CA TRP A 141 -12.15 4.32 30.20
C TRP A 141 -12.50 2.81 30.16
N PRO A 142 -13.68 2.38 30.65
CA PRO A 142 -13.97 0.95 30.88
C PRO A 142 -13.82 0.04 29.63
N PRO A 143 -14.15 0.48 28.41
CA PRO A 143 -13.90 -0.30 27.19
C PRO A 143 -12.44 -0.36 26.71
N ALA A 144 -11.53 0.50 27.21
CA ALA A 144 -10.14 0.61 26.75
C ALA A 144 -9.42 -0.73 26.75
N ALA A 145 -9.55 -1.48 27.86
CA ALA A 145 -8.82 -2.72 28.07
C ALA A 145 -9.12 -3.77 26.99
N ARG A 146 -10.34 -3.80 26.44
CA ARG A 146 -10.68 -4.69 25.33
C ARG A 146 -10.01 -4.24 24.03
N HIS A 147 -10.05 -2.94 23.75
CA HIS A 147 -9.50 -2.38 22.52
C HIS A 147 -7.97 -2.43 22.50
N LEU A 148 -7.30 -2.15 23.62
CA LEU A 148 -5.86 -2.32 23.80
C LEU A 148 -5.43 -3.74 23.45
N ARG A 149 -6.05 -4.76 24.07
CA ARG A 149 -5.74 -6.17 23.76
C ARG A 149 -5.97 -6.54 22.29
N GLN A 150 -7.00 -5.98 21.65
CA GLN A 150 -7.27 -6.21 20.23
C GLN A 150 -6.17 -5.62 19.35
N ILE A 151 -5.75 -4.38 19.62
CA ILE A 151 -4.70 -3.69 18.85
C ILE A 151 -3.34 -4.37 19.09
N GLU A 152 -3.02 -4.75 20.33
CA GLU A 152 -1.82 -5.52 20.67
C GLU A 152 -1.75 -6.84 19.91
N ALA A 153 -2.85 -7.59 19.86
CA ALA A 153 -2.89 -8.86 19.12
C ALA A 153 -2.63 -8.64 17.62
N ARG A 154 -3.19 -7.58 17.02
CA ARG A 154 -2.95 -7.22 15.62
C ARG A 154 -1.51 -6.81 15.36
N PHE A 155 -0.91 -6.06 16.28
CA PHE A 155 0.50 -5.68 16.21
C PHE A 155 1.39 -6.92 16.11
N VAL A 156 1.19 -7.88 17.02
CA VAL A 156 1.97 -9.13 17.03
C VAL A 156 1.69 -9.96 15.78
N GLU A 157 0.43 -10.06 15.35
CA GLU A 157 0.03 -10.79 14.14
C GLU A 157 0.75 -10.29 12.89
N HIS A 158 0.83 -8.96 12.69
CA HIS A 158 1.39 -8.39 11.46
C HIS A 158 2.91 -8.19 11.51
N LEU A 159 3.47 -7.87 12.69
CA LEU A 159 4.90 -7.58 12.84
C LEU A 159 5.72 -8.78 13.35
N GLY A 160 5.05 -9.86 13.75
CA GLY A 160 5.69 -11.12 14.17
C GLY A 160 6.36 -11.08 15.55
N SER A 161 6.25 -9.97 16.28
CA SER A 161 6.86 -9.79 17.61
C SER A 161 6.06 -8.83 18.47
N ALA A 162 6.11 -9.01 19.79
CA ALA A 162 5.55 -8.08 20.77
C ALA A 162 6.36 -6.79 20.94
N SER A 163 7.56 -6.73 20.36
CA SER A 163 8.37 -5.53 20.29
C SER A 163 9.19 -5.51 19.00
N VAL A 164 9.22 -4.37 18.33
CA VAL A 164 10.02 -4.13 17.12
C VAL A 164 10.74 -2.80 17.21
N ASP A 165 11.78 -2.62 16.39
CA ASP A 165 12.36 -1.30 16.15
C ASP A 165 11.32 -0.41 15.47
N VAL A 166 11.20 0.85 15.90
CA VAL A 166 10.25 1.81 15.33
C VAL A 166 10.48 2.03 13.84
N ARG A 167 11.72 1.85 13.36
CA ARG A 167 12.04 1.91 11.92
C ARG A 167 11.34 0.85 11.08
N THR A 168 10.74 -0.17 11.69
CA THR A 168 9.88 -1.15 11.01
C THR A 168 8.47 -0.58 10.75
N LEU A 169 8.04 0.46 11.46
CA LEU A 169 6.72 1.08 11.34
C LEU A 169 6.67 2.12 10.19
N THR A 170 7.05 1.70 8.98
CA THR A 170 7.14 2.56 7.80
C THR A 170 6.10 2.21 6.75
N TYR A 171 5.66 3.22 6.00
CA TYR A 171 4.87 3.01 4.77
C TYR A 171 5.80 2.79 3.59
N ASN A 172 5.51 1.80 2.74
CA ASN A 172 6.13 1.72 1.42
C ASN A 172 5.39 2.70 0.51
N LEU A 173 6.04 3.83 0.22
CA LEU A 173 5.51 4.89 -0.64
C LEU A 173 6.00 4.75 -2.09
N ALA A 174 6.80 3.73 -2.39
CA ALA A 174 7.29 3.52 -3.74
C ALA A 174 6.11 3.34 -4.72
N ARG A 175 6.24 3.91 -5.90
CA ARG A 175 5.39 3.58 -7.04
C ARG A 175 6.06 2.51 -7.91
N PRO A 176 5.27 1.73 -8.66
CA PRO A 176 5.82 0.81 -9.63
C PRO A 176 6.82 1.51 -10.54
N PHE A 177 7.96 0.85 -10.75
CA PHE A 177 9.09 1.29 -11.57
C PHE A 177 9.89 2.51 -11.10
N GLU A 178 9.64 3.07 -9.91
CA GLU A 178 10.46 4.17 -9.37
C GLU A 178 11.88 3.74 -9.00
N ARG A 179 12.09 2.46 -8.68
CA ARG A 179 13.40 1.93 -8.26
C ARG A 179 14.43 1.92 -9.40
N GLU A 180 13.98 1.86 -10.65
CA GLU A 180 14.86 1.83 -11.83
C GLU A 180 15.35 3.22 -12.25
N ALA A 181 14.58 4.27 -11.96
CA ALA A 181 14.91 5.65 -12.33
C ALA A 181 16.12 6.23 -11.58
N THR A 182 16.61 5.55 -10.52
CA THR A 182 17.75 6.00 -9.72
C THR A 182 19.07 5.33 -10.08
N THR A 183 19.07 4.37 -11.02
CA THR A 183 20.28 3.66 -11.46
C THR A 183 20.96 4.22 -12.71
N GLU A 184 20.42 5.24 -13.36
CA GLU A 184 21.05 5.94 -14.49
C GLU A 184 21.64 7.31 -14.08
N ASN A 185 22.68 7.30 -13.24
CA ASN A 185 23.85 8.19 -13.36
C ASN A 185 24.78 8.07 -12.13
N PRO A 186 25.89 7.32 -12.24
CA PRO A 186 27.16 7.80 -11.75
C PRO A 186 27.82 8.56 -12.91
N ALA A 187 27.53 9.85 -13.03
CA ALA A 187 28.35 10.73 -13.87
C ALA A 187 29.76 10.86 -13.23
N PRO A 188 30.81 10.99 -14.06
CA PRO A 188 32.21 10.66 -13.73
C PRO A 188 32.89 11.55 -12.69
#